data_AF-A0A967KE81-F1
#
_entry.id   AF-A0A967KE81-F1
#
_cell.length_a   1.000
_cell.length_b   1.000
_cell.length_c   1.000
_cell.angle_alpha   90.00
_cell.angle_beta   90.00
_cell.angle_gamma   90.00
#
_symmetry.space_group_name_H-M   'P 1'
#
loop_
_entity.id
_entity.type
_entity.pdbx_description
1 polymer ?
#
loop_
_entity_poly.entity_id
_entity_poly.type
_entity_poly.pdbx_seq_one_letter_code
_entity_poly.pdbx_strand_id
1 'polypeptide(L)'
;MKRFLWQRFFPSGILILGFLLLSQMMVAQGSGQKIDAYLQSVINATTDNEMINAYLVLEDRLSYEDLRTRTYDLTRKERQREVVRILKNHAARTQTNVRAFLESAQSQNMAENINIIWAINVIAFRATPSVIYDLAEGYGEIEKIFYDAQYSEEELVDDNGITKRNEETGAYVSPTFSPQPGLTLINAPQVWAQGDSGQGIIVANIDTGTDWTHPDLANNIWNNLGEDADG
;
A
#
# COMPACT_ATOMS: atom_id res chain seq x y z
N MET A 1 -13.82 25.94 -100.28
CA MET A 1 -13.36 24.54 -100.42
C MET A 1 -13.97 23.72 -99.31
N LYS A 2 -14.56 22.56 -99.66
CA LYS A 2 -14.80 21.32 -98.87
C LYS A 2 -15.25 21.49 -97.40
N ARG A 3 -16.51 21.14 -97.07
CA ARG A 3 -16.94 19.87 -96.38
C ARG A 3 -16.43 19.80 -94.92
N PHE A 4 -17.17 19.48 -93.86
CA PHE A 4 -18.29 18.54 -93.72
C PHE A 4 -18.97 18.69 -92.33
N LEU A 5 -20.18 18.16 -92.27
CA LEU A 5 -21.19 18.15 -91.21
C LEU A 5 -20.84 17.37 -89.90
N TRP A 6 -21.43 17.85 -88.79
CA TRP A 6 -22.22 17.14 -87.74
C TRP A 6 -21.51 16.08 -86.87
N GLN A 7 -21.94 15.68 -85.67
CA GLN A 7 -22.86 16.09 -84.60
C GLN A 7 -22.49 15.19 -83.39
N ARG A 8 -22.70 15.71 -82.16
CA ARG A 8 -23.10 15.04 -80.89
C ARG A 8 -22.48 13.67 -80.49
N PHE A 9 -22.11 13.53 -79.20
CA PHE A 9 -22.63 12.53 -78.25
C PHE A 9 -21.97 12.70 -76.84
N PHE A 10 -22.78 12.82 -75.79
CA PHE A 10 -22.42 12.71 -74.35
C PHE A 10 -22.44 11.21 -73.95
N PRO A 11 -21.67 10.70 -72.94
CA PRO A 11 -22.17 10.71 -71.55
C PRO A 11 -21.14 10.70 -70.40
N SER A 12 -21.61 11.17 -69.24
CA SER A 12 -21.43 10.70 -67.85
C SER A 12 -20.16 9.92 -67.44
N GLY A 13 -19.35 10.54 -66.59
CA GLY A 13 -18.38 9.87 -65.71
C GLY A 13 -18.61 10.25 -64.26
N ILE A 14 -19.21 9.33 -63.51
CA ILE A 14 -19.42 9.37 -62.06
C ILE A 14 -18.04 9.26 -61.37
N LEU A 15 -17.65 10.27 -60.60
CA LEU A 15 -16.52 10.18 -59.66
C LEU A 15 -17.06 9.74 -58.30
N ILE A 16 -17.14 8.43 -58.10
CA ILE A 16 -17.14 7.80 -56.77
C ILE A 16 -15.67 7.74 -56.36
N LEU A 17 -15.25 8.60 -55.42
CA LEU A 17 -14.00 8.39 -54.70
C LEU A 17 -14.32 8.23 -53.21
N GLY A 18 -13.86 7.09 -52.69
CA GLY A 18 -14.30 6.44 -51.47
C GLY A 18 -14.22 7.28 -50.21
N PHE A 19 -15.29 7.18 -49.42
CA PHE A 19 -15.28 7.47 -48.01
C PHE A 19 -14.34 6.48 -47.32
N LEU A 20 -13.16 6.96 -46.91
CA LEU A 20 -12.28 6.27 -45.97
C LEU A 20 -13.05 6.13 -44.64
N LEU A 21 -13.55 4.92 -44.37
CA LEU A 21 -13.92 4.49 -43.04
C LEU A 21 -12.64 4.46 -42.19
N LEU A 22 -12.30 5.59 -41.56
CA LEU A 22 -11.44 5.58 -40.39
C LEU A 22 -12.18 4.83 -39.29
N SER A 23 -11.95 3.52 -39.22
CA SER A 23 -12.24 2.75 -38.02
C SER A 23 -11.39 3.34 -36.90
N GLN A 24 -12.01 4.09 -36.00
CA GLN A 24 -11.41 4.37 -34.71
C GLN A 24 -11.32 3.05 -33.97
N MET A 25 -10.15 2.40 -34.02
CA MET A 25 -9.75 1.54 -32.92
C MET A 25 -9.57 2.47 -31.73
N MET A 26 -10.59 2.56 -30.86
CA MET A 26 -10.32 2.87 -29.47
C MET A 26 -9.37 1.78 -28.99
N VAL A 27 -8.08 2.10 -28.96
CA VAL A 27 -7.18 1.42 -28.05
C VAL A 27 -7.74 1.76 -26.67
N ALA A 28 -8.32 0.77 -25.99
CA ALA A 28 -8.59 0.84 -24.57
C ALA A 28 -7.23 1.03 -23.88
N GLN A 29 -6.81 2.28 -23.74
CA GLN A 29 -5.66 2.60 -22.92
C GLN A 29 -6.11 2.53 -21.47
N GLY A 30 -5.70 1.47 -20.78
CA GLY A 30 -5.10 1.70 -19.46
C GLY A 30 -5.66 0.98 -18.24
N SER A 31 -6.48 -0.08 -18.32
CA SER A 31 -6.75 -0.87 -17.10
C SER A 31 -5.48 -1.58 -16.59
N GLY A 32 -4.67 -2.12 -17.50
CA GLY A 32 -3.39 -2.75 -17.18
C GLY A 32 -2.26 -1.80 -16.74
N GLN A 33 -2.47 -0.47 -16.70
CA GLN A 33 -1.44 0.45 -16.20
C GLN A 33 -1.49 0.66 -14.69
N LYS A 34 -2.68 0.62 -14.08
CA LYS A 34 -2.84 0.83 -12.63
C LYS A 34 -2.84 -0.45 -11.83
N ILE A 35 -3.10 -1.61 -12.42
CA ILE A 35 -2.99 -2.89 -11.72
C ILE A 35 -1.52 -3.34 -11.79
N ASP A 36 -0.92 -3.59 -10.63
CA ASP A 36 0.44 -4.12 -10.58
C ASP A 36 0.54 -5.49 -11.25
N ALA A 37 1.68 -5.77 -11.90
CA ALA A 37 1.87 -7.01 -12.64
C ALA A 37 1.73 -8.26 -11.74
N TYR A 38 2.16 -8.18 -10.48
CA TYR A 38 2.00 -9.29 -9.56
C TYR A 38 0.53 -9.47 -9.17
N LEU A 39 -0.18 -8.39 -8.86
CA LEU A 39 -1.63 -8.45 -8.62
C LEU A 39 -2.39 -9.00 -9.83
N GLN A 40 -2.02 -8.60 -11.05
CA GLN A 40 -2.62 -9.13 -12.27
C GLN A 40 -2.43 -10.65 -12.38
N SER A 41 -1.25 -11.16 -12.00
CA SER A 41 -1.00 -12.61 -11.97
C SER A 41 -1.87 -13.34 -10.94
N VAL A 42 -2.09 -12.72 -9.77
CA VAL A 42 -2.99 -13.24 -8.74
C VAL A 42 -4.42 -13.27 -9.25
N ILE A 43 -4.92 -12.17 -9.82
CA ILE A 43 -6.26 -12.10 -10.41
C ILE A 43 -6.48 -13.20 -11.46
N ASN A 44 -5.51 -13.42 -12.34
CA ASN A 44 -5.60 -14.45 -13.38
C ASN A 44 -5.63 -15.89 -12.82
N ALA A 45 -5.14 -16.10 -11.60
CA ALA A 45 -5.14 -17.37 -10.90
C ALA A 45 -6.35 -17.56 -9.95
N THR A 46 -7.14 -16.51 -9.75
CA THR A 46 -8.28 -16.45 -8.83
C THR A 46 -9.60 -16.54 -9.59
N THR A 47 -10.64 -17.10 -8.97
CA THR A 47 -11.98 -17.15 -9.58
C THR A 47 -12.72 -15.82 -9.44
N ASP A 48 -13.66 -15.53 -10.34
CA ASP A 48 -14.36 -14.21 -10.41
C ASP A 48 -15.05 -13.78 -9.11
N ASN A 49 -15.45 -14.72 -8.26
CA ASN A 49 -16.17 -14.44 -7.01
C ASN A 49 -15.27 -14.50 -5.77
N GLU A 50 -14.02 -14.93 -5.91
CA GLU A 50 -13.09 -15.03 -4.78
C GLU A 50 -12.43 -13.67 -4.53
N MET A 51 -12.40 -13.25 -3.27
CA MET A 51 -11.85 -11.95 -2.91
C MET A 51 -10.34 -12.01 -2.66
N ILE A 52 -9.65 -11.02 -3.20
CA ILE A 52 -8.20 -10.84 -3.15
C ILE A 52 -7.87 -9.70 -2.18
N ASN A 53 -6.87 -9.90 -1.32
CA ASN A 53 -6.32 -8.83 -0.50
C ASN A 53 -5.49 -7.89 -1.38
N ALA A 54 -5.83 -6.61 -1.35
CA ALA A 54 -5.20 -5.60 -2.17
C ALA A 54 -5.09 -4.28 -1.41
N TYR A 55 -4.19 -3.43 -1.87
CA TYR A 55 -4.18 -2.04 -1.46
C TYR A 55 -4.00 -1.13 -2.68
N LEU A 56 -4.71 -0.01 -2.66
CA LEU A 56 -4.57 1.03 -3.67
C LEU A 56 -3.84 2.22 -3.10
N VAL A 57 -3.04 2.84 -3.96
CA VAL A 57 -2.26 4.03 -3.67
C VAL A 57 -2.83 5.17 -4.49
N LEU A 58 -3.15 6.28 -3.85
CA LEU A 58 -3.64 7.48 -4.53
C LEU A 58 -2.49 8.39 -4.98
N GLU A 59 -2.70 9.08 -6.09
CA GLU A 59 -1.71 9.97 -6.72
C GLU A 59 -1.36 11.18 -5.83
N ASP A 60 -2.38 11.84 -5.26
CA ASP A 60 -2.22 13.07 -4.45
C ASP A 60 -1.70 12.75 -3.04
N ARG A 61 -0.39 12.83 -2.81
CA ARG A 61 0.25 12.60 -1.50
C ARG A 61 1.01 13.84 -1.03
N LEU A 62 0.97 14.08 0.28
CA LEU A 62 1.76 15.13 0.92
C LEU A 62 3.18 14.62 1.20
N SER A 63 4.18 15.37 0.73
CA SER A 63 5.59 15.07 1.00
C SER A 63 5.98 15.48 2.42
N TYR A 64 7.12 14.98 2.88
CA TYR A 64 7.75 15.47 4.11
C TYR A 64 7.92 17.00 4.10
N GLU A 65 8.30 17.57 2.96
CA GLU A 65 8.55 19.00 2.84
C GLU A 65 7.25 19.83 2.93
N ASP A 66 6.14 19.32 2.39
CA ASP A 66 4.82 19.94 2.55
C ASP A 66 4.43 20.02 4.02
N LEU A 67 4.64 18.94 4.77
CA LEU A 67 4.32 18.86 6.19
C LEU A 67 5.25 19.74 7.02
N ARG A 68 6.56 19.70 6.73
CA ARG A 68 7.57 20.49 7.42
C ARG A 68 7.31 21.98 7.26
N THR A 69 7.01 22.44 6.05
CA THR A 69 6.75 23.85 5.76
C THR A 69 5.48 24.37 6.44
N ARG A 70 4.47 23.52 6.66
CA ARG A 70 3.23 23.89 7.34
C ARG A 70 3.33 23.88 8.87
N THR A 71 4.41 23.34 9.43
CA THR A 71 4.51 23.05 10.87
C THR A 71 5.87 23.39 11.50
N TYR A 72 6.69 24.19 10.79
CA TYR A 72 8.08 24.45 11.16
C TYR A 72 8.22 25.23 12.47
N ASP A 73 7.25 26.08 12.78
CA ASP A 73 7.20 26.97 13.94
C ASP A 73 6.53 26.34 15.17
N LEU A 74 5.94 25.15 15.02
CA LEU A 74 5.24 24.45 16.09
C LEU A 74 6.21 23.67 16.99
N THR A 75 5.85 23.55 18.28
CA THR A 75 6.53 22.62 19.20
C THR A 75 6.33 21.16 18.76
N ARG A 76 7.13 20.23 19.28
CA ARG A 76 7.02 18.79 18.91
C ARG A 76 5.60 18.23 19.06
N LYS A 77 4.93 18.54 20.18
CA LYS A 77 3.58 18.02 20.48
C LYS A 77 2.50 18.66 19.60
N GLU A 78 2.59 19.96 19.35
CA GLU A 78 1.68 20.67 18.44
C GLU A 78 1.87 20.21 17.00
N ARG A 79 3.13 20.07 16.57
CA ARG A 79 3.49 19.54 15.25
C ARG A 79 2.91 18.15 15.03
N GLN A 80 3.06 17.23 15.98
CA GLN A 80 2.48 15.89 15.87
C GLN A 80 0.97 15.95 15.65
N ARG A 81 0.24 16.69 16.49
CA ARG A 81 -1.22 16.84 16.37
C ARG A 81 -1.62 17.47 15.03
N GLU A 82 -0.88 18.48 14.60
CA GLU A 82 -1.17 19.19 13.36
C GLU A 82 -0.88 18.34 12.11
N VAL A 83 0.23 17.59 12.10
CA VAL A 83 0.54 16.65 11.03
C VAL A 83 -0.55 15.57 10.91
N VAL A 84 -0.99 14.99 12.04
CA VAL A 84 -2.09 14.01 12.06
C VAL A 84 -3.36 14.62 11.48
N ARG A 85 -3.72 15.85 11.89
CA ARG A 85 -4.91 16.55 11.37
C ARG A 85 -4.80 16.80 9.87
N ILE A 86 -3.65 17.29 9.39
CA ILE A 86 -3.40 17.57 7.97
C ILE A 86 -3.56 16.30 7.13
N LEU A 87 -2.91 15.20 7.54
CA LEU A 87 -2.93 13.95 6.79
C LEU A 87 -4.33 13.30 6.80
N LYS A 88 -5.03 13.28 7.94
CA LYS A 88 -6.41 12.78 8.02
C LYS A 88 -7.36 13.57 7.12
N ASN A 89 -7.28 14.90 7.13
CA ASN A 89 -8.11 15.75 6.27
C ASN A 89 -7.77 15.58 4.79
N HIS A 90 -6.48 15.44 4.48
CA HIS A 90 -6.02 15.18 3.11
C HIS A 90 -6.60 13.87 2.59
N ALA A 91 -6.39 12.77 3.32
CA ALA A 91 -6.92 11.47 2.97
C ALA A 91 -8.45 11.48 2.85
N ALA A 92 -9.18 12.08 3.82
CA ALA A 92 -10.64 12.16 3.75
C ALA A 92 -11.12 12.84 2.46
N ARG A 93 -10.48 13.95 2.06
CA ARG A 93 -10.79 14.68 0.83
C ARG A 93 -10.45 13.88 -0.43
N THR A 94 -9.24 13.33 -0.51
CA THR A 94 -8.75 12.68 -1.75
C THR A 94 -9.34 11.29 -1.96
N GLN A 95 -9.73 10.60 -0.88
CA GLN A 95 -10.26 9.24 -0.93
C GLN A 95 -11.79 9.18 -1.04
N THR A 96 -12.49 10.32 -1.06
CA THR A 96 -13.95 10.37 -0.91
C THR A 96 -14.67 9.45 -1.92
N ASN A 97 -14.37 9.55 -3.21
CA ASN A 97 -15.08 8.80 -4.24
C ASN A 97 -14.74 7.31 -4.20
N VAL A 98 -13.45 6.98 -4.11
CA VAL A 98 -12.96 5.61 -4.04
C VAL A 98 -13.52 4.89 -2.81
N ARG A 99 -13.57 5.58 -1.66
CA ARG A 99 -14.17 5.03 -0.44
C ARG A 99 -15.66 4.76 -0.62
N ALA A 100 -16.42 5.72 -1.14
CA ALA A 100 -17.86 5.55 -1.35
C ALA A 100 -18.15 4.36 -2.28
N PHE A 101 -17.31 4.15 -3.30
CA PHE A 101 -17.40 2.99 -4.17
C PHE A 101 -17.13 1.67 -3.45
N LEU A 102 -16.03 1.59 -2.70
CA LEU A 102 -15.69 0.40 -1.92
C LEU A 102 -16.78 0.08 -0.88
N GLU A 103 -17.36 1.08 -0.22
CA GLU A 103 -18.50 0.90 0.71
C GLU A 103 -19.74 0.37 -0.02
N SER A 104 -20.00 0.84 -1.24
CA SER A 104 -21.08 0.29 -2.07
C SER A 104 -20.83 -1.16 -2.48
N ALA A 105 -19.59 -1.49 -2.89
CA ALA A 105 -19.19 -2.86 -3.21
C ALA A 105 -19.28 -3.77 -1.96
N GLN A 106 -18.95 -3.25 -0.78
CA GLN A 106 -19.11 -3.96 0.48
C GLN A 106 -20.56 -4.28 0.79
N SER A 107 -21.48 -3.35 0.55
CA SER A 107 -22.92 -3.62 0.71
C SER A 107 -23.45 -4.71 -0.23
N GLN A 108 -22.72 -5.02 -1.30
CA GLN A 108 -23.01 -6.07 -2.27
C GLN A 108 -22.24 -7.38 -1.98
N ASN A 109 -21.48 -7.45 -0.89
CA ASN A 109 -20.58 -8.57 -0.55
C ASN A 109 -19.49 -8.81 -1.62
N MET A 110 -19.05 -7.75 -2.30
CA MET A 110 -17.97 -7.80 -3.30
C MET A 110 -16.67 -7.18 -2.78
N ALA A 111 -16.71 -6.52 -1.62
CA ALA A 111 -15.55 -6.01 -0.91
C ALA A 111 -15.73 -6.15 0.61
N GLU A 112 -14.63 -6.20 1.35
CA GLU A 112 -14.59 -6.21 2.81
C GLU A 112 -13.26 -5.66 3.33
N ASN A 113 -13.12 -5.55 4.65
CA ASN A 113 -11.88 -5.12 5.33
C ASN A 113 -11.29 -3.81 4.79
N ILE A 114 -12.15 -2.81 4.51
CA ILE A 114 -11.75 -1.51 3.98
C ILE A 114 -11.04 -0.71 5.07
N ASN A 115 -9.72 -0.64 4.99
CA ASN A 115 -8.83 -0.01 5.94
C ASN A 115 -8.21 1.27 5.37
N ILE A 116 -8.45 2.37 6.05
CA ILE A 116 -8.00 3.69 5.64
C ILE A 116 -6.63 4.00 6.25
N ILE A 117 -5.60 3.97 5.42
CA ILE A 117 -4.23 4.29 5.80
C ILE A 117 -3.95 5.75 5.44
N TRP A 118 -4.51 6.65 6.24
CA TRP A 118 -4.50 8.10 6.01
C TRP A 118 -3.09 8.72 5.99
N ALA A 119 -2.14 8.11 6.70
CA ALA A 119 -0.78 8.66 6.84
C ALA A 119 -0.01 8.73 5.51
N ILE A 120 -0.34 7.83 4.56
CA ILE A 120 0.33 7.72 3.25
C ILE A 120 -0.66 7.74 2.08
N ASN A 121 -1.91 8.10 2.34
CA ASN A 121 -3.01 8.12 1.38
C ASN A 121 -3.21 6.79 0.63
N VAL A 122 -3.31 5.70 1.40
CA VAL A 122 -3.56 4.34 0.90
C VAL A 122 -4.89 3.83 1.44
N ILE A 123 -5.55 2.96 0.67
CA ILE A 123 -6.70 2.18 1.13
C ILE A 123 -6.37 0.71 0.92
N ALA A 124 -6.31 -0.06 2.00
CA ALA A 124 -6.23 -1.51 1.95
C ALA A 124 -7.65 -2.10 2.02
N PHE A 125 -7.90 -3.17 1.29
CA PHE A 125 -9.22 -3.79 1.18
C PHE A 125 -9.08 -5.23 0.69
N ARG A 126 -10.15 -5.99 0.83
CA ARG A 126 -10.30 -7.29 0.19
C ARG A 126 -11.48 -7.23 -0.77
N ALA A 127 -11.33 -7.59 -2.04
CA ALA A 127 -12.42 -7.48 -3.01
C ALA A 127 -12.32 -8.47 -4.18
N THR A 128 -13.43 -8.68 -4.88
CA THR A 128 -13.47 -9.53 -6.09
C THR A 128 -12.66 -8.91 -7.24
N PRO A 129 -12.19 -9.73 -8.21
CA PRO A 129 -11.54 -9.23 -9.43
C PRO A 129 -12.30 -8.11 -10.14
N SER A 130 -13.63 -8.21 -10.24
CA SER A 130 -14.47 -7.18 -10.88
C SER A 130 -14.33 -5.81 -10.22
N VAL A 131 -14.37 -5.74 -8.88
CA VAL A 131 -14.19 -4.49 -8.13
C VAL A 131 -12.81 -3.89 -8.37
N ILE A 132 -11.76 -4.73 -8.47
CA ILE A 132 -10.39 -4.26 -8.72
C ILE A 132 -10.27 -3.65 -10.12
N TYR A 133 -10.90 -4.27 -11.13
CA TYR A 133 -10.95 -3.70 -12.47
C TYR A 133 -11.75 -2.39 -12.52
N ASP A 134 -12.92 -2.35 -11.89
CA ASP A 134 -13.76 -1.14 -11.80
C ASP A 134 -13.01 0.02 -11.12
N LEU A 135 -12.20 -0.28 -10.09
CA LEU A 135 -11.33 0.71 -9.45
C LEU A 135 -10.28 1.26 -10.42
N ALA A 136 -9.56 0.39 -11.11
CA ALA A 136 -8.49 0.77 -12.03
C ALA A 136 -9.03 1.63 -13.19
N GLU A 137 -10.19 1.28 -13.73
CA GLU A 137 -10.81 1.95 -14.87
C GLU A 137 -11.56 3.23 -14.48
N GLY A 138 -12.31 3.19 -13.37
CA GLY A 138 -13.26 4.23 -13.00
C GLY A 138 -12.66 5.45 -12.28
N TYR A 139 -11.51 5.31 -11.63
CA TYR A 139 -11.00 6.34 -10.71
C TYR A 139 -9.62 6.85 -11.13
N GLY A 140 -9.58 8.07 -11.67
CA GLY A 140 -8.36 8.72 -12.14
C GLY A 140 -7.39 9.12 -11.01
N GLU A 141 -7.90 9.25 -9.80
CA GLU A 141 -7.13 9.58 -8.59
C GLU A 141 -6.29 8.42 -8.04
N ILE A 142 -6.49 7.20 -8.54
CA ILE A 142 -5.69 6.02 -8.19
C ILE A 142 -4.42 6.01 -9.05
N GLU A 143 -3.25 5.99 -8.40
CA GLU A 143 -1.95 5.80 -9.05
C GLU A 143 -1.79 4.32 -9.43
N LYS A 144 -1.92 3.43 -8.45
CA LYS A 144 -1.67 2.00 -8.63
C LYS A 144 -2.35 1.14 -7.56
N ILE A 145 -2.67 -0.11 -7.92
CA ILE A 145 -3.26 -1.13 -7.07
C ILE A 145 -2.30 -2.31 -6.99
N PHE A 146 -2.01 -2.75 -5.79
CA PHE A 146 -1.05 -3.81 -5.49
C PHE A 146 -1.73 -4.95 -4.73
N TYR A 147 -1.12 -6.13 -4.83
CA TYR A 147 -1.51 -7.26 -4.01
C TYR A 147 -0.97 -7.10 -2.59
N ASP A 148 -1.84 -7.36 -1.61
CA ASP A 148 -1.47 -7.37 -0.19
C ASP A 148 -1.20 -8.82 0.25
N ALA A 149 0.06 -9.23 0.10
CA ALA A 149 0.47 -10.61 0.35
C ALA A 149 0.32 -10.96 1.84
N GLN A 150 -0.30 -12.12 2.08
CA GLN A 150 -0.36 -12.72 3.41
C GLN A 150 0.79 -13.71 3.53
N TYR A 151 1.61 -13.55 4.57
CA TYR A 151 2.67 -14.48 4.94
C TYR A 151 2.23 -15.22 6.19
N SER A 152 2.47 -16.52 6.24
CA SER A 152 2.13 -17.30 7.42
C SER A 152 3.19 -17.05 8.50
N GLU A 153 2.80 -17.07 9.78
CA GLU A 153 3.74 -16.87 10.89
C GLU A 153 4.85 -17.94 10.86
N GLU A 154 4.54 -19.16 10.40
CA GLU A 154 5.52 -20.24 10.27
C GLU A 154 6.63 -19.93 9.27
N GLU A 155 6.37 -19.13 8.24
CA GLU A 155 7.41 -18.67 7.30
C GLU A 155 8.32 -17.59 7.90
N LEU A 156 7.85 -16.93 8.97
CA LEU A 156 8.57 -15.83 9.65
C LEU A 156 9.34 -16.30 10.88
N VAL A 157 9.08 -17.51 11.37
CA VAL A 157 9.75 -18.08 12.54
C VAL A 157 11.01 -18.84 12.10
N ASP A 158 12.18 -18.30 12.43
CA ASP A 158 13.47 -19.02 12.37
C ASP A 158 13.73 -19.76 13.69
N ASP A 159 12.84 -20.70 14.05
CA ASP A 159 13.10 -21.61 15.16
C ASP A 159 13.85 -22.85 14.68
N ASN A 160 15.11 -22.64 14.27
CA ASN A 160 16.08 -23.72 14.15
C ASN A 160 16.64 -24.14 15.53
N GLY A 161 15.96 -23.83 16.65
CA GLY A 161 16.29 -24.33 17.98
C GLY A 161 17.50 -23.67 18.66
N ILE A 162 17.79 -22.39 18.38
CA ILE A 162 18.87 -21.67 19.10
C ILE A 162 18.51 -21.50 20.58
N THR A 163 17.23 -21.28 20.90
CA THR A 163 16.71 -21.53 22.24
C THR A 163 16.32 -22.99 22.35
N LYS A 164 17.27 -23.86 22.73
CA LYS A 164 16.96 -25.26 23.04
C LYS A 164 16.03 -25.32 24.25
N ARG A 165 14.73 -25.32 24.01
CA ARG A 165 13.76 -25.74 25.02
C ARG A 165 14.02 -27.23 25.26
N ASN A 166 14.36 -27.58 26.49
CA ASN A 166 14.43 -28.97 26.89
C ASN A 166 12.99 -29.51 26.88
N GLU A 167 12.68 -30.40 25.93
CA GLU A 167 11.32 -30.94 25.76
C GLU A 167 10.86 -31.81 26.93
N GLU A 168 11.78 -32.42 27.68
CA GLU A 168 11.49 -33.27 28.83
C GLU A 168 11.16 -32.44 30.09
N THR A 169 11.83 -31.32 30.28
CA THR A 169 11.65 -30.46 31.47
C THR A 169 10.82 -29.21 31.21
N GLY A 170 10.55 -28.90 29.94
CA GLY A 170 9.88 -27.68 29.50
C GLY A 170 10.70 -26.41 29.70
N ALA A 171 11.96 -26.51 30.15
CA ALA A 171 12.80 -25.37 30.51
C ALA A 171 13.70 -24.93 29.35
N TYR A 172 13.91 -23.62 29.23
CA TYR A 172 14.91 -23.07 28.32
C TYR A 172 16.32 -23.23 28.89
N VAL A 173 17.29 -23.57 28.05
CA VAL A 173 18.71 -23.54 28.45
C VAL A 173 19.10 -22.10 28.78
N SER A 174 19.48 -21.85 30.03
CA SER A 174 19.95 -20.53 30.45
C SER A 174 21.22 -20.13 29.68
N PRO A 175 21.37 -18.86 29.29
CA PRO A 175 22.59 -18.39 28.66
C PRO A 175 23.79 -18.60 29.59
N THR A 176 24.89 -19.11 29.04
CA THR A 176 26.11 -19.42 29.80
C THR A 176 27.11 -18.26 29.84
N PHE A 177 26.83 -17.15 29.14
CA PHE A 177 27.69 -15.97 29.04
C PHE A 177 26.90 -14.67 29.12
N SER A 178 27.49 -13.65 29.76
CA SER A 178 27.03 -12.26 29.75
C SER A 178 28.26 -11.32 29.68
N PRO A 179 28.31 -10.37 28.73
CA PRO A 179 27.34 -10.14 27.67
C PRO A 179 27.34 -11.26 26.61
N GLN A 180 26.23 -11.41 25.90
CA GLN A 180 26.08 -12.41 24.84
C GLN A 180 27.07 -12.11 23.70
N PRO A 181 27.60 -13.13 22.99
CA PRO A 181 28.64 -12.95 21.97
C PRO A 181 28.32 -11.90 20.90
N GLY A 182 27.05 -11.82 20.47
CA GLY A 182 26.61 -10.81 19.49
C GLY A 182 26.84 -9.37 19.96
N LEU A 183 26.63 -9.09 21.26
CA LEU A 183 26.87 -7.76 21.84
C LEU A 183 28.35 -7.40 21.88
N THR A 184 29.21 -8.38 22.17
CA THR A 184 30.67 -8.21 22.14
C THR A 184 31.17 -7.95 20.72
N LEU A 185 30.64 -8.67 19.73
CA LEU A 185 31.04 -8.52 18.32
C LEU A 185 30.75 -7.12 17.75
N ILE A 186 29.68 -6.48 18.21
CA ILE A 186 29.32 -5.11 17.80
C ILE A 186 29.92 -4.03 18.72
N ASN A 187 30.81 -4.40 19.66
CA ASN A 187 31.44 -3.51 20.62
C ASN A 187 30.46 -2.72 21.52
N ALA A 188 29.28 -3.26 21.81
CA ALA A 188 28.30 -2.60 22.69
C ALA A 188 28.85 -2.34 24.11
N PRO A 189 29.59 -3.27 24.77
CA PRO A 189 30.16 -3.02 26.09
C PRO A 189 31.09 -1.81 26.17
N GLN A 190 31.84 -1.52 25.11
CA GLN A 190 32.77 -0.38 25.07
C GLN A 190 32.03 0.96 24.99
N VAL A 191 30.84 1.00 24.39
CA VAL A 191 29.98 2.19 24.37
C VAL A 191 29.32 2.39 25.74
N TRP A 192 28.82 1.32 26.36
CA TRP A 192 28.29 1.38 27.72
C TRP A 192 29.35 1.81 28.74
N ALA A 193 30.60 1.39 28.58
CA ALA A 193 31.72 1.81 29.42
C ALA A 193 32.05 3.31 29.30
N GLN A 194 31.62 3.97 28.21
CA GLN A 194 31.71 5.42 28.04
C GLN A 194 30.52 6.16 28.67
N GLY A 195 29.53 5.45 29.19
CA GLY A 195 28.32 5.99 29.83
C GLY A 195 27.11 6.11 28.90
N ASP A 196 27.24 5.74 27.63
CA ASP A 196 26.15 5.84 26.65
C ASP A 196 25.29 4.57 26.68
N SER A 197 24.11 4.66 27.29
CA SER A 197 23.12 3.57 27.35
C SER A 197 21.98 3.71 26.34
N GLY A 198 21.96 4.80 25.55
CA GLY A 198 20.82 5.15 24.70
C GLY A 198 19.66 5.81 25.46
N GLN A 199 19.88 6.26 26.71
CA GLN A 199 18.86 6.92 27.52
C GLN A 199 18.20 8.10 26.77
N GLY A 200 16.86 8.13 26.80
CA GLY A 200 16.07 9.19 26.15
C GLY A 200 15.73 8.93 24.68
N ILE A 201 16.23 7.83 24.09
CA ILE A 201 15.84 7.37 22.76
C ILE A 201 14.72 6.33 22.89
N ILE A 202 13.72 6.43 22.00
CA ILE A 202 12.62 5.47 21.88
C ILE A 202 12.84 4.68 20.60
N VAL A 203 12.76 3.36 20.68
CA VAL A 203 12.87 2.44 19.54
C VAL A 203 11.52 1.74 19.36
N ALA A 204 10.96 1.81 18.15
CA ALA A 204 9.76 1.07 17.80
C ALA A 204 10.16 -0.30 17.25
N ASN A 205 9.62 -1.36 17.84
CA ASN A 205 9.73 -2.73 17.31
C ASN A 205 8.39 -3.13 16.69
N ILE A 206 8.39 -3.52 15.41
CA ILE A 206 7.21 -4.01 14.69
C ILE A 206 7.38 -5.52 14.55
N ASP A 207 6.79 -6.25 15.48
CA ASP A 207 6.91 -7.70 15.63
C ASP A 207 5.57 -8.24 16.15
N THR A 208 5.51 -9.54 16.44
CA THR A 208 4.38 -10.26 17.04
C THR A 208 3.93 -9.73 18.41
N GLY A 209 4.77 -8.91 19.06
CA GLY A 209 4.51 -8.30 20.36
C GLY A 209 5.70 -8.45 21.31
N THR A 210 5.46 -8.23 22.60
CA THR A 210 6.48 -8.46 23.63
C THR A 210 5.83 -8.81 24.96
N ASP A 211 6.46 -9.68 25.75
CA ASP A 211 6.09 -9.85 27.16
C ASP A 211 6.57 -8.62 27.93
N TRP A 212 5.68 -7.64 28.04
CA TRP A 212 5.95 -6.36 28.69
C TRP A 212 6.13 -6.49 30.21
N THR A 213 5.82 -7.65 30.80
CA THR A 213 6.02 -7.94 32.23
C THR A 213 7.34 -8.66 32.52
N HIS A 214 8.09 -9.05 31.48
CA HIS A 214 9.36 -9.76 31.64
C HIS A 214 10.35 -8.93 32.49
N PRO A 215 10.98 -9.50 33.53
CA PRO A 215 11.81 -8.75 34.48
C PRO A 215 12.98 -8.00 33.84
N ASP A 216 13.56 -8.54 32.76
CA ASP A 216 14.67 -7.88 32.03
C ASP A 216 14.20 -6.79 31.04
N LEU A 217 12.90 -6.75 30.70
CA LEU A 217 12.35 -5.83 29.71
C LEU A 217 11.49 -4.74 30.34
N ALA A 218 10.75 -5.04 31.42
CA ALA A 218 9.71 -4.19 31.99
C ALA A 218 10.15 -2.75 32.26
N ASN A 219 11.40 -2.55 32.72
CA ASN A 219 11.94 -1.21 32.99
C ASN A 219 12.28 -0.40 31.72
N ASN A 220 12.31 -1.04 30.56
CA ASN A 220 12.64 -0.45 29.26
C ASN A 220 11.44 -0.39 28.30
N ILE A 221 10.26 -0.86 28.71
CA ILE A 221 9.03 -0.74 27.91
C ILE A 221 8.51 0.70 28.00
N TRP A 222 8.48 1.36 26.86
CA TRP A 222 7.89 2.69 26.75
C TRP A 222 6.36 2.59 26.78
N ASN A 223 5.73 3.43 27.61
CA ASN A 223 4.27 3.51 27.72
C ASN A 223 3.77 4.82 27.10
N ASN A 224 2.88 4.70 26.11
CA ASN A 224 2.29 5.84 25.41
C ASN A 224 0.94 6.26 26.02
N LEU A 225 0.95 6.65 27.30
CA LEU A 225 -0.29 6.95 28.02
C LEU A 225 -1.09 8.07 27.32
N GLY A 226 -2.30 7.74 26.84
CA GLY A 226 -3.22 8.66 26.18
C GLY A 226 -3.34 8.49 24.65
N GLU A 227 -2.68 7.48 24.08
CA GLU A 227 -2.90 7.00 22.70
C GLU A 227 -3.21 5.48 22.70
N ASP A 228 -3.84 5.03 23.78
CA ASP A 228 -4.31 3.67 24.02
C ASP A 228 -5.43 3.36 22.99
N ALA A 229 -5.39 2.18 22.35
CA ALA A 229 -6.29 1.84 21.24
C ALA A 229 -7.77 1.72 21.65
N ASP A 230 -8.04 1.69 22.96
CA ASP A 230 -9.31 1.39 23.59
C ASP A 230 -10.01 2.58 24.27
N GLY A 231 -9.41 3.79 24.28
CA GLY A 231 -10.11 5.04 24.62
C GLY A 231 -10.56 5.20 26.08
#